data_AF-A0A4P2VCN6-F1
#
_entry.id   AF-A0A4P2VCN6-F1
#
_cell.length_a   1.000
_cell.length_b   1.000
_cell.length_c   1.000
_cell.angle_alpha   90.00
_cell.angle_beta   90.00
_cell.angle_gamma   90.00
#
_symmetry.space_group_name_H-M   'P 1'
#
loop_
_entity.id
_entity.type
_entity.pdbx_description
1 polymer ?
#
loop_
_entity_poly.entity_id
_entity_poly.type
_entity_poly.pdbx_seq_one_letter_code
_entity_poly.pdbx_strand_id
1 'polypeptide(L)'
;MERDRQTVNVLVLELATMIVAIALAFNAQTLSTSHVEPFELIGFIIVNLIVIWFWWSYIMDRLEFPPATRRFPALDVLVLVLISLIPYVLKEANAIYTSGLLSALMFVWSFMMREIISENAAALEPSRLRGLRRGMYIRAIAGLVFAASSALSFVNTLYGRAAFAATVFVVFLQIALSRLAPSRRARRSRI
;
A
#
# COMPACT_ATOMS: atom_id res chain seq x y z
N MET A 1 18.10 -24.32 8.98
CA MET A 1 16.89 -24.01 8.18
C MET A 1 16.15 -22.79 8.71
N GLU A 2 15.95 -22.68 10.03
CA GLU A 2 15.40 -21.48 10.69
C GLU A 2 16.23 -20.20 10.44
N ARG A 3 17.56 -20.33 10.53
CA ARG A 3 18.52 -19.20 10.46
C ARG A 3 18.44 -18.44 9.13
N ASP A 4 18.43 -19.15 8.00
CA ASP A 4 18.34 -18.53 6.67
C ASP A 4 17.00 -17.81 6.44
N ARG A 5 15.92 -18.34 7.02
CA ARG A 5 14.57 -17.74 6.92
C ARG A 5 14.48 -16.46 7.76
N GLN A 6 15.08 -16.47 8.96
CA GLN A 6 15.26 -15.27 9.76
C GLN A 6 16.10 -14.22 9.02
N THR A 7 17.17 -14.64 8.32
CA THR A 7 17.98 -13.73 7.51
C THR A 7 17.18 -13.07 6.39
N VAL A 8 16.36 -13.83 5.64
CA VAL A 8 15.52 -13.24 4.57
C VAL A 8 14.50 -12.25 5.15
N ASN A 9 13.87 -12.56 6.27
CA ASN A 9 12.91 -11.66 6.90
C ASN A 9 13.56 -10.35 7.36
N VAL A 10 14.75 -10.43 7.98
CA VAL A 10 15.51 -9.25 8.40
C VAL A 10 15.93 -8.43 7.18
N LEU A 11 16.45 -9.07 6.13
CA LEU A 11 16.83 -8.38 4.90
C LEU A 11 15.65 -7.65 4.24
N VAL A 12 14.47 -8.27 4.22
CA VAL A 12 13.26 -7.65 3.67
C VAL A 12 12.82 -6.45 4.53
N LEU A 13 12.91 -6.56 5.85
CA LEU A 13 12.57 -5.48 6.77
C LEU A 13 13.56 -4.29 6.66
N GLU A 14 14.86 -4.59 6.58
CA GLU A 14 15.92 -3.60 6.36
C GLU A 14 15.79 -2.93 4.99
N LEU A 15 15.49 -3.71 3.95
CA LEU A 15 15.23 -3.16 2.62
C LEU A 15 14.01 -2.22 2.65
N ALA A 16 12.94 -2.60 3.36
CA ALA A 16 11.74 -1.77 3.49
C ALA A 16 12.04 -0.44 4.19
N THR A 17 12.82 -0.45 5.28
CA THR A 17 13.19 0.77 6.00
C THR A 17 14.12 1.65 5.17
N MET A 18 15.10 1.08 4.47
CA MET A 18 16.02 1.82 3.60
C MET A 18 15.28 2.49 2.43
N ILE A 19 14.38 1.75 1.76
CA ILE A 19 13.62 2.28 0.62
C ILE A 19 12.70 3.42 1.06
N VAL A 20 12.07 3.32 2.23
CA VAL A 20 11.29 4.44 2.77
C VAL A 20 12.16 5.61 3.15
N ALA A 21 13.31 5.40 3.77
CA ALA A 21 14.24 6.48 4.07
C ALA A 21 14.65 7.24 2.79
N ILE A 22 14.91 6.51 1.69
CA ILE A 22 15.19 7.09 0.38
C ILE A 22 13.99 7.88 -0.15
N ALA A 23 12.77 7.33 -0.09
CA ALA A 23 11.56 8.01 -0.53
C ALA A 23 11.30 9.31 0.23
N LEU A 24 11.50 9.30 1.56
CA LEU A 24 11.40 10.49 2.42
C LEU A 24 12.51 11.49 2.11
N ALA A 25 13.74 11.03 1.86
CA ALA A 25 14.87 11.89 1.51
C ALA A 25 14.65 12.61 0.17
N PHE A 26 14.17 11.91 -0.86
CA PHE A 26 13.79 12.53 -2.14
C PHE A 26 12.70 13.59 -1.95
N ASN A 27 11.70 13.30 -1.11
CA ASN A 27 10.64 14.27 -0.80
C ASN A 27 11.17 15.46 0.02
N ALA A 28 12.18 15.26 0.88
CA ALA A 28 12.78 16.33 1.67
C ALA A 28 13.69 17.25 0.84
N GLN A 29 14.41 16.69 -0.15
CA GLN A 29 15.21 17.46 -1.09
C GLN A 29 14.36 18.51 -1.82
N THR A 30 13.10 18.19 -2.10
CA THR A 30 12.12 19.12 -2.69
C THR A 30 11.77 20.32 -1.82
N LEU A 31 11.99 20.27 -0.50
CA LEU A 31 11.82 21.44 0.39
C LEU A 31 13.05 22.33 0.49
N SER A 32 14.20 21.93 -0.05
CA SER A 32 15.44 22.69 0.11
C SER A 32 15.53 23.95 -0.75
N THR A 33 14.52 24.25 -1.57
CA THR A 33 14.42 25.52 -2.30
C THR A 33 13.99 26.65 -1.37
N SER A 34 14.69 27.79 -1.45
CA SER A 34 14.72 28.86 -0.45
C SER A 34 13.38 29.54 -0.11
N HIS A 35 12.32 29.27 -0.85
CA HIS A 35 10.96 29.73 -0.59
C HIS A 35 9.99 28.56 -0.68
N VAL A 36 9.63 27.99 0.47
CA VAL A 36 8.60 26.95 0.57
C VAL A 36 7.27 27.63 0.85
N GLU A 37 6.32 27.52 -0.07
CA GLU A 37 4.98 28.02 0.18
C GLU A 37 4.26 27.13 1.22
N PRO A 38 3.35 27.67 2.07
CA PRO A 38 2.62 26.88 3.05
C PRO A 38 1.85 25.69 2.43
N PHE A 39 1.40 25.84 1.17
CA PHE A 39 0.72 24.78 0.44
C PHE A 39 1.66 23.60 0.09
N GLU A 40 2.91 23.88 -0.25
CA GLU A 40 3.94 22.87 -0.53
C GLU A 40 4.29 22.08 0.75
N LEU A 41 4.33 22.75 1.90
CA LEU A 41 4.53 22.10 3.20
C LEU A 41 3.40 21.12 3.53
N ILE A 42 2.14 21.50 3.28
CA ILE A 42 0.98 20.62 3.47
C ILE A 42 1.06 19.41 2.52
N GLY A 43 1.37 19.65 1.25
CA GLY A 43 1.56 18.58 0.25
C GLY A 43 2.65 17.60 0.68
N PHE A 44 3.79 18.10 1.14
CA PHE A 44 4.88 17.28 1.66
C PHE A 44 4.46 16.40 2.84
N ILE A 45 3.75 16.95 3.83
CA ILE A 45 3.25 16.19 4.99
C ILE A 45 2.30 15.08 4.53
N ILE A 46 1.37 15.39 3.63
CA ILE A 46 0.40 14.41 3.10
C ILE A 46 1.13 13.27 2.39
N VAL A 47 2.08 13.57 1.49
CA VAL A 47 2.87 12.57 0.77
C VAL A 47 3.59 11.64 1.74
N ASN A 48 4.26 12.19 2.76
CA ASN A 48 4.99 11.39 3.74
C ASN A 48 4.04 10.48 4.55
N LEU A 49 2.88 11.00 4.97
CA LEU A 49 1.88 10.19 5.66
C LEU A 49 1.40 9.02 4.80
N ILE A 50 1.19 9.23 3.50
CA ILE A 50 0.80 8.17 2.55
C ILE A 50 1.91 7.13 2.43
N VAL A 51 3.17 7.53 2.23
CA VAL A 51 4.31 6.62 2.10
C VAL A 51 4.49 5.78 3.37
N ILE A 52 4.47 6.43 4.54
CA ILE A 52 4.59 5.76 5.84
C ILE A 52 3.44 4.78 6.04
N TRP A 53 2.22 5.16 5.66
CA TRP A 53 1.06 4.27 5.78
C TRP A 53 1.20 3.01 4.93
N PHE A 54 1.60 3.14 3.66
CA PHE A 54 1.84 1.98 2.79
C PHE A 54 2.97 1.11 3.34
N TRP A 55 4.09 1.70 3.74
CA TRP A 55 5.19 0.96 4.32
C TRP A 55 4.80 0.20 5.59
N TRP A 56 4.07 0.85 6.49
CA TRP A 56 3.63 0.24 7.74
C TRP A 56 2.69 -0.93 7.47
N SER A 57 1.72 -0.76 6.57
CA SER A 57 0.84 -1.85 6.15
C SER A 57 1.60 -3.02 5.54
N TYR A 58 2.61 -2.75 4.71
CA TYR A 58 3.46 -3.79 4.14
C TYR A 58 4.23 -4.56 5.22
N ILE A 59 4.88 -3.85 6.16
CA ILE A 59 5.61 -4.46 7.26
C ILE A 59 4.68 -5.33 8.11
N MET A 60 3.48 -4.84 8.44
CA MET A 60 2.54 -5.60 9.26
C MET A 60 2.10 -6.89 8.57
N ASP A 61 1.82 -6.85 7.26
CA ASP A 61 1.51 -8.05 6.48
C ASP A 61 2.69 -9.05 6.52
N ARG A 62 3.95 -8.59 6.45
CA ARG A 62 5.14 -9.46 6.44
C ARG A 62 5.65 -9.91 7.80
N LEU A 63 5.37 -9.17 8.87
CA LEU A 63 5.59 -9.62 10.23
C LEU A 63 4.61 -10.73 10.61
N GLU A 64 3.34 -10.63 10.17
CA GLU A 64 2.35 -11.68 10.40
C GLU A 64 2.59 -12.90 9.50
N PHE A 65 3.00 -12.68 8.24
CA PHE A 65 3.23 -13.74 7.26
C PHE A 65 4.63 -13.66 6.63
N PRO A 66 5.66 -14.10 7.37
CA PRO A 66 7.03 -14.11 6.85
C PRO A 66 7.16 -15.07 5.65
N PRO A 67 7.94 -14.71 4.62
CA PRO A 67 8.17 -15.56 3.46
C PRO A 67 8.49 -17.01 3.84
N ALA A 68 7.75 -17.97 3.26
CA ALA A 68 7.99 -19.38 3.51
C ALA A 68 9.08 -19.98 2.64
N THR A 69 9.26 -19.42 1.45
CA THR A 69 10.23 -19.90 0.47
C THR A 69 11.55 -19.14 0.56
N ARG A 70 12.65 -19.82 0.19
CA ARG A 70 13.98 -19.20 0.05
C ARG A 70 14.19 -18.52 -1.31
N ARG A 71 13.12 -18.41 -2.10
CA ARG A 71 13.19 -17.78 -3.42
C ARG A 71 13.33 -16.28 -3.23
N PHE A 72 13.92 -15.62 -4.22
CA PHE A 72 13.98 -14.17 -4.23
C PHE A 72 12.55 -13.59 -4.12
N PRO A 73 12.28 -12.71 -3.13
CA PRO A 73 10.94 -12.20 -2.86
C PRO A 73 10.59 -11.10 -3.87
N ALA A 74 10.38 -11.47 -5.13
CA ALA A 74 10.23 -10.53 -6.24
C ALA A 74 9.02 -9.59 -6.06
N LEU A 75 7.90 -10.10 -5.54
CA LEU A 75 6.69 -9.31 -5.31
C LEU A 75 6.90 -8.27 -4.20
N ASP A 76 7.61 -8.63 -3.13
CA ASP A 76 7.97 -7.70 -2.05
C ASP A 76 8.81 -6.54 -2.57
N VAL A 77 9.88 -6.86 -3.29
CA VAL A 77 10.76 -5.86 -3.87
C VAL A 77 9.96 -4.94 -4.80
N LEU A 78 9.06 -5.51 -5.62
CA LEU A 78 8.22 -4.73 -6.51
C LEU A 78 7.25 -3.82 -5.76
N VAL A 79 6.62 -4.29 -4.66
CA VAL A 79 5.78 -3.45 -3.78
C VAL A 79 6.61 -2.28 -3.23
N LEU A 80 7.80 -2.54 -2.71
CA LEU A 80 8.65 -1.51 -2.12
C LEU A 80 9.13 -0.48 -3.15
N VAL A 81 9.51 -0.92 -4.36
CA VAL A 81 9.85 -0.02 -5.48
C VAL A 81 8.65 0.85 -5.87
N LEU A 82 7.44 0.28 -5.93
CA LEU A 82 6.24 1.05 -6.24
C LEU A 82 5.91 2.07 -5.14
N ILE A 83 6.13 1.73 -3.87
CA ILE A 83 6.00 2.67 -2.75
C ILE A 83 7.01 3.82 -2.86
N SER A 84 8.25 3.53 -3.25
CA SER A 84 9.29 4.56 -3.36
C SER A 84 9.05 5.56 -4.50
N LEU A 85 8.24 5.18 -5.49
CA LEU A 85 7.85 6.07 -6.60
C LEU A 85 6.69 7.01 -6.23
N ILE A 86 6.00 6.79 -5.10
CA ILE A 86 4.85 7.61 -4.68
C ILE A 86 5.21 9.10 -4.57
N PRO A 87 6.30 9.53 -3.91
CA PRO A 87 6.63 10.94 -3.80
C PRO A 87 6.82 11.60 -5.17
N TYR A 88 7.50 10.92 -6.08
CA TYR A 88 7.76 11.43 -7.43
C TYR A 88 6.45 11.63 -8.20
N VAL A 89 5.60 10.61 -8.21
CA VAL A 89 4.35 10.64 -8.99
C VAL A 89 3.33 11.62 -8.40
N LEU A 90 3.26 11.75 -7.07
CA LEU A 90 2.39 12.74 -6.42
C LEU A 90 2.85 14.18 -6.69
N LYS A 91 4.17 14.41 -6.82
CA LYS A 91 4.73 15.72 -7.16
C LYS A 91 4.36 16.17 -8.58
N GLU A 92 4.37 15.26 -9.55
CA GLU A 92 3.96 15.54 -10.94
C GLU A 92 2.49 15.98 -11.05
N ALA A 93 1.67 15.80 -9.99
CA ALA A 93 0.25 16.18 -9.93
C ALA A 93 -0.59 15.65 -11.11
N ASN A 94 -0.13 14.57 -11.75
CA ASN A 94 -0.74 13.99 -12.93
C ASN A 94 -1.58 12.78 -12.53
N ALA A 95 -2.90 12.91 -12.68
CA ALA A 95 -3.86 11.86 -12.33
C ALA A 95 -3.62 10.54 -13.08
N ILE A 96 -3.08 10.58 -14.30
CA ILE A 96 -2.78 9.37 -15.08
C ILE A 96 -1.68 8.57 -14.37
N TYR A 97 -0.57 9.23 -14.02
CA TYR A 97 0.58 8.58 -13.37
C TYR A 97 0.22 8.13 -11.95
N THR A 98 -0.47 8.96 -11.17
CA THR A 98 -0.87 8.61 -9.79
C THR A 98 -1.82 7.43 -9.76
N SER A 99 -2.89 7.46 -10.56
CA SER A 99 -3.83 6.34 -10.65
C SER A 99 -3.16 5.09 -11.22
N GLY A 100 -2.26 5.23 -12.20
CA GLY A 100 -1.49 4.11 -12.75
C GLY A 100 -0.59 3.44 -11.72
N LEU A 101 0.19 4.24 -10.97
CA LEU A 101 1.07 3.75 -9.92
C LEU A 101 0.28 3.04 -8.81
N LEU A 102 -0.79 3.67 -8.31
CA LEU A 102 -1.62 3.07 -7.25
C LEU A 102 -2.33 1.79 -7.75
N SER A 103 -2.75 1.76 -9.01
CA SER A 103 -3.32 0.55 -9.62
C SER A 103 -2.29 -0.58 -9.64
N ALA A 104 -1.10 -0.33 -10.17
CA ALA A 104 -0.02 -1.31 -10.21
C ALA A 104 0.34 -1.81 -8.81
N LEU A 105 0.49 -0.90 -7.83
CA LEU A 105 0.75 -1.23 -6.45
C LEU A 105 -0.31 -2.17 -5.87
N MET A 106 -1.59 -1.85 -6.06
CA MET A 106 -2.70 -2.67 -5.56
C MET A 106 -2.75 -4.07 -6.20
N PHE A 107 -2.45 -4.18 -7.49
CA PHE A 107 -2.39 -5.48 -8.17
C PHE A 107 -1.20 -6.32 -7.69
N VAL A 108 0.00 -5.75 -7.65
CA VAL A 108 1.21 -6.44 -7.18
C VAL A 108 1.01 -6.92 -5.74
N TRP A 109 0.45 -6.06 -4.88
CA TRP A 109 0.13 -6.43 -3.50
C TRP A 109 -0.93 -7.53 -3.42
N SER A 110 -1.95 -7.51 -4.28
CA SER A 110 -2.94 -8.59 -4.37
C SER A 110 -2.30 -9.93 -4.73
N PHE A 111 -1.35 -9.94 -5.67
CA PHE A 111 -0.57 -11.14 -6.00
C PHE A 111 0.28 -11.62 -4.83
N MET A 112 0.92 -10.69 -4.10
CA MET A 112 1.68 -11.01 -2.89
C MET A 112 0.78 -11.65 -1.81
N MET A 113 -0.42 -11.11 -1.61
CA MET A 113 -1.41 -11.69 -0.69
C MET A 113 -1.89 -13.08 -1.13
N ARG A 114 -2.04 -13.30 -2.43
CA ARG A 114 -2.40 -14.61 -2.97
C ARG A 114 -1.30 -15.63 -2.68
N GLU A 115 -0.03 -15.24 -2.83
CA GLU A 115 1.12 -16.09 -2.48
C GLU A 115 1.11 -16.42 -0.98
N ILE A 116 0.99 -15.41 -0.11
CA ILE A 116 0.86 -15.57 1.35
C ILE A 116 -0.25 -16.56 1.71
N ILE A 117 -1.43 -16.40 1.10
CA ILE A 117 -2.58 -17.29 1.31
C ILE A 117 -2.24 -18.71 0.87
N SER A 118 -1.61 -18.89 -0.30
CA SER A 118 -1.27 -20.21 -0.81
C SER A 118 -0.24 -20.95 0.05
N GLU A 119 0.74 -20.22 0.60
CA GLU A 119 1.78 -20.77 1.47
C GLU A 119 1.24 -21.17 2.84
N ASN A 120 0.24 -20.44 3.36
CA ASN A 120 -0.23 -20.58 4.74
C ASN A 120 -1.64 -21.21 4.85
N ALA A 121 -2.32 -21.53 3.74
CA ALA A 121 -3.71 -21.99 3.73
C ALA A 121 -3.97 -23.22 4.62
N ALA A 122 -3.02 -24.15 4.68
CA ALA A 122 -3.17 -25.39 5.46
C ALA A 122 -3.04 -25.17 6.98
N ALA A 123 -2.33 -24.12 7.41
CA ALA A 123 -2.05 -23.84 8.82
C ALA A 123 -3.00 -22.80 9.42
N LEU A 124 -3.80 -22.10 8.61
CA LEU A 124 -4.66 -21.00 9.04
C LEU A 124 -6.09 -21.43 9.34
N GLU A 125 -6.66 -20.86 10.41
CA GLU A 125 -8.08 -21.01 10.70
C GLU A 125 -8.96 -20.48 9.54
N PRO A 126 -10.11 -21.11 9.25
CA PRO A 126 -11.02 -20.69 8.18
C PRO A 126 -11.55 -19.25 8.33
N SER A 127 -11.58 -18.73 9.55
CA SER A 127 -11.99 -17.35 9.86
C SER A 127 -10.93 -16.33 9.38
N ARG A 128 -9.66 -16.60 9.64
CA ARG A 128 -8.51 -15.77 9.24
C ARG A 128 -8.29 -15.84 7.73
N LEU A 129 -8.38 -17.04 7.16
CA LEU A 129 -8.27 -17.25 5.71
C LEU A 129 -9.30 -16.42 4.93
N ARG A 130 -10.55 -16.36 5.40
CA ARG A 130 -11.59 -15.50 4.80
C ARG A 130 -11.27 -14.02 4.93
N GLY A 131 -10.68 -13.60 6.04
CA GLY A 131 -10.19 -12.23 6.24
C GLY A 131 -9.13 -11.84 5.21
N LEU A 132 -8.11 -12.69 5.03
CA LEU A 132 -7.04 -12.46 4.05
C LEU A 132 -7.57 -12.42 2.62
N ARG A 133 -8.43 -13.38 2.24
CA ARG A 133 -9.08 -13.38 0.91
C ARG A 133 -9.88 -12.11 0.67
N ARG A 134 -10.63 -11.65 1.67
CA ARG A 134 -11.38 -10.39 1.57
C ARG A 134 -10.42 -9.20 1.40
N GLY A 135 -9.32 -9.15 2.16
CA GLY A 135 -8.29 -8.11 2.02
C GLY A 135 -7.63 -8.10 0.65
N MET A 136 -7.37 -9.27 0.07
CA MET A 136 -6.87 -9.44 -1.30
C MET A 136 -7.88 -8.90 -2.32
N TYR A 137 -9.16 -9.30 -2.23
CA TYR A 137 -10.19 -8.83 -3.16
C TYR A 137 -10.42 -7.32 -3.07
N ILE A 138 -10.39 -6.73 -1.87
CA ILE A 138 -10.49 -5.26 -1.70
C ILE A 138 -9.36 -4.56 -2.44
N ARG A 139 -8.12 -5.04 -2.29
CA ARG A 139 -6.96 -4.49 -3.02
C ARG A 139 -7.11 -4.65 -4.53
N ALA A 140 -7.52 -5.83 -5.01
CA ALA A 140 -7.77 -6.05 -6.45
C ALA A 140 -8.84 -5.12 -7.03
N ILE A 141 -9.95 -4.93 -6.30
CA ILE A 141 -11.02 -4.01 -6.70
C ILE A 141 -10.50 -2.57 -6.68
N ALA A 142 -9.77 -2.15 -5.66
CA ALA A 142 -9.14 -0.82 -5.63
C ALA A 142 -8.20 -0.62 -6.83
N GLY A 143 -7.39 -1.63 -7.16
CA GLY A 143 -6.53 -1.64 -8.34
C GLY A 143 -7.30 -1.45 -9.64
N LEU A 144 -8.45 -2.11 -9.81
CA LEU A 144 -9.34 -1.94 -10.96
C LEU A 144 -9.95 -0.53 -11.02
N VAL A 145 -10.38 0.01 -9.88
CA VAL A 145 -10.94 1.38 -9.84
C VAL A 145 -9.87 2.41 -10.22
N PHE A 146 -8.63 2.24 -9.73
CA PHE A 146 -7.51 3.10 -10.13
C PHE A 146 -7.14 2.92 -11.61
N ALA A 147 -7.16 1.70 -12.15
CA ALA A 147 -6.93 1.45 -13.57
C ALA A 147 -7.98 2.17 -14.43
N ALA A 148 -9.26 2.05 -14.06
CA ALA A 148 -10.36 2.74 -14.75
C ALA A 148 -10.20 4.26 -14.66
N SER A 149 -9.81 4.80 -13.49
CA SER A 149 -9.51 6.23 -13.33
C SER A 149 -8.35 6.69 -14.21
N SER A 150 -7.29 5.89 -14.34
CA SER A 150 -6.15 6.20 -15.21
C SER A 150 -6.57 6.21 -16.68
N ALA A 151 -7.32 5.19 -17.13
CA ALA A 151 -7.84 5.11 -18.50
C ALA A 151 -8.78 6.28 -18.83
N LEU A 152 -9.67 6.65 -17.91
CA LEU A 152 -10.55 7.81 -18.07
C LEU A 152 -9.76 9.13 -18.11
N SER A 153 -8.70 9.25 -17.29
CA SER A 153 -7.82 10.42 -17.28
C SER A 153 -7.07 10.60 -18.60
N PHE A 154 -6.76 9.50 -19.30
CA PHE A 154 -6.16 9.52 -20.63
C PHE A 154 -7.13 10.05 -21.69
N VAL A 155 -8.42 9.72 -21.59
CA VAL A 155 -9.46 10.21 -22.51
C VAL A 155 -9.83 11.66 -22.22
N ASN A 156 -9.98 12.02 -20.94
CA ASN A 156 -10.33 13.37 -20.52
C ASN A 156 -9.85 13.64 -19.10
N THR A 157 -8.94 14.62 -18.97
CA THR A 157 -8.27 14.98 -17.72
C THR A 157 -9.23 15.44 -16.62
N LEU A 158 -10.37 16.05 -16.96
CA LEU A 158 -11.35 16.54 -15.98
C LEU A 158 -12.13 15.38 -15.34
N TYR A 159 -12.65 14.45 -16.15
CA TYR A 159 -13.33 13.25 -15.65
C TYR A 159 -12.38 12.33 -14.89
N GLY A 160 -11.13 12.24 -15.34
CA GLY A 160 -10.06 11.53 -14.64
C GLY A 160 -9.79 12.04 -13.22
N ARG A 161 -9.65 13.36 -13.07
CA ARG A 161 -9.46 14.01 -11.75
C ARG A 161 -10.67 13.82 -10.83
N ALA A 162 -11.89 13.95 -11.35
CA ALA A 162 -13.10 13.72 -10.57
C ALA A 162 -13.23 12.26 -10.09
N ALA A 163 -12.95 11.29 -10.97
CA ALA A 163 -12.94 9.87 -10.63
C ALA A 163 -11.84 9.54 -9.59
N PHE A 164 -10.65 10.13 -9.74
CA PHE A 164 -9.56 9.95 -8.79
C PHE A 164 -9.93 10.52 -7.41
N ALA A 165 -10.43 11.75 -7.35
CA ALA A 165 -10.86 12.38 -6.10
C ALA A 165 -11.98 11.59 -5.41
N ALA A 166 -12.95 11.09 -6.17
CA ALA A 166 -14.01 10.21 -5.65
C ALA A 166 -13.44 8.90 -5.09
N THR A 167 -12.46 8.29 -5.76
CA THR A 167 -11.84 7.04 -5.32
C THR A 167 -11.03 7.24 -4.04
N VAL A 168 -10.21 8.29 -4.00
CA VAL A 168 -9.44 8.68 -2.80
C VAL A 168 -10.40 8.95 -1.64
N PHE A 169 -11.49 9.67 -1.87
CA PHE A 169 -12.51 9.93 -0.87
C PHE A 169 -13.16 8.64 -0.34
N VAL A 170 -13.52 7.70 -1.21
CA VAL A 170 -14.09 6.40 -0.81
C VAL A 170 -13.10 5.58 0.02
N VAL A 171 -11.82 5.56 -0.35
CA VAL A 171 -10.77 4.86 0.41
C VAL A 171 -10.60 5.49 1.80
N PHE A 172 -10.50 6.82 1.89
CA PHE A 172 -10.42 7.52 3.18
C PHE A 172 -11.66 7.29 4.04
N LEU A 173 -12.86 7.33 3.44
CA LEU A 173 -14.12 7.05 4.12
C LEU A 173 -14.14 5.61 4.66
N GLN A 174 -13.66 4.64 3.89
CA GLN A 174 -13.58 3.24 4.32
C GLN A 174 -12.61 3.05 5.49
N ILE A 175 -11.48 3.75 5.47
CA ILE A 175 -10.51 3.77 6.59
C ILE A 175 -11.13 4.41 7.83
N ALA A 176 -11.84 5.53 7.69
CA ALA A 176 -12.52 6.20 8.80
C ALA A 176 -13.63 5.32 9.40
N LEU A 177 -14.47 4.72 8.55
CA LEU A 177 -15.58 3.84 8.97
C LEU A 177 -15.09 2.53 9.60
N SER A 178 -13.96 1.98 9.15
CA SER A 178 -13.38 0.78 9.76
C SER A 178 -12.75 1.05 11.14
N ARG A 179 -12.33 2.29 11.43
CA ARG A 179 -11.94 2.72 12.78
C ARG A 179 -13.15 3.01 13.68
N LEU A 180 -14.26 3.46 13.10
CA LEU A 180 -15.51 3.75 13.83
C LEU A 180 -16.39 2.52 14.06
N ALA A 181 -16.21 1.44 13.29
CA ALA A 181 -16.87 0.17 13.53
C ALA A 181 -16.34 -0.44 14.83
N PRO A 182 -17.09 -0.38 15.96
CA PRO A 182 -16.63 -0.97 17.19
C PRO A 182 -16.50 -2.47 16.96
N SER A 183 -15.45 -3.05 17.51
CA SER A 183 -15.23 -4.49 17.60
C SER A 183 -16.46 -5.22 18.13
N ARG A 184 -17.40 -5.58 17.25
CA ARG A 184 -18.55 -6.48 17.54
C ARG A 184 -18.10 -7.93 17.81
N ARG A 185 -16.81 -8.16 18.09
CA ARG A 185 -16.24 -9.46 18.50
C ARG A 185 -16.07 -9.63 20.00
N ALA A 186 -16.24 -8.59 20.83
CA ALA A 186 -16.08 -8.71 22.28
C ALA A 186 -17.36 -9.16 23.04
N ARG A 187 -18.48 -9.44 22.36
CA ARG A 187 -19.77 -9.74 23.03
C ARG A 187 -20.36 -11.13 22.73
N ARG A 188 -19.52 -12.11 22.36
CA ARG A 188 -19.94 -13.52 22.19
C ARG A 188 -19.10 -14.55 22.95
N SER A 189 -18.22 -14.12 23.86
CA SER A 189 -17.49 -15.02 24.77
C SER A 189 -18.01 -14.99 26.21
N ARG A 190 -19.22 -14.48 26.42
CA ARG A 190 -19.95 -14.55 27.70
C ARG A 190 -21.44 -14.75 27.44
N ILE A 191 -21.81 -15.91 26.91
CA ILE A 191 -23.01 -16.68 27.29
C ILE A 191 -22.66 -18.14 27.03
#